data_AF-A0A182SX13-F1
#
_entry.id   AF-A0A182SX13-F1
#
_cell.length_a   1.000
_cell.length_b   1.000
_cell.length_c   1.000
_cell.angle_alpha   90.00
_cell.angle_beta   90.00
_cell.angle_gamma   90.00
#
_symmetry.space_group_name_H-M   'P 1'
#
loop_
_entity.id
_entity.type
_entity.pdbx_description
1 polymer ?
#
loop_
_entity_poly.entity_id
_entity_poly.type
_entity_poly.pdbx_seq_one_letter_code
_entity_poly.pdbx_strand_id
1 'polypeptide(L)'
;MAIDTTTSKDTLAELGAEEETLEDYDPYKHMAIDTTTSKDTLAELGTEEETLEDYDPYKHRTISKPNSTFGTFVHVMKGAMGVGILSMPYAIRNGGLIFGVIGTFLLGLLYSHCVHLLVDTAYKICKRERIPMLSFAQTVDRACALGSPKMRPLGKILKNIVDYFLMIPISSMIYMVFVGSTIHDVINARTDLDWDVRIYILLAAIPAIGITQVREIKYLVPFSAFATTLIFANVVISLYYIFKEPLSFDDRDLFPSFDSLTKFLGAAYFAFDATTLIFPVSNQMKHPEHYLGCPGIVNVNNICLAILYSFIGVVGYLRYGDKIQGSITLNFPQEEE
;
A
#
# COMPACT_ATOMS: atom_id res chain seq x y z
N MET A 1 29.44 -20.26 69.34
CA MET A 1 28.08 -20.66 68.95
C MET A 1 27.88 -20.12 67.53
N ALA A 2 28.50 -20.64 66.46
CA ALA A 2 28.73 -22.02 66.03
C ALA A 2 27.44 -22.84 66.07
N ILE A 3 26.90 -23.13 64.87
CA ILE A 3 25.83 -24.05 64.42
C ILE A 3 25.10 -23.31 63.27
N ASP A 4 24.86 -23.83 62.07
CA ASP A 4 25.40 -24.96 61.33
C ASP A 4 24.90 -24.79 59.88
N THR A 5 25.76 -25.07 58.89
CA THR A 5 25.49 -24.92 57.45
C THR A 5 25.26 -26.30 56.86
N THR A 6 24.08 -26.89 57.13
CA THR A 6 23.78 -28.28 56.72
C THR A 6 22.28 -28.52 56.68
N THR A 7 21.55 -27.76 55.87
CA THR A 7 20.15 -28.12 55.51
C THR A 7 19.76 -27.55 54.15
N SER A 8 20.62 -27.70 53.14
CA SER A 8 20.36 -27.23 51.77
C SER A 8 20.68 -28.29 50.70
N LYS A 9 20.74 -29.57 51.04
CA LYS A 9 20.99 -30.65 50.07
C LYS A 9 20.07 -31.88 50.14
N ASP A 10 19.26 -32.03 51.18
CA ASP A 10 18.42 -33.23 51.36
C ASP A 10 16.91 -33.02 51.11
N THR A 11 16.51 -31.86 50.59
CA THR A 11 15.15 -31.62 50.05
C THR A 11 15.13 -31.60 48.53
N LEU A 12 16.13 -32.25 47.90
CA LEU A 12 16.29 -32.38 46.45
C LEU A 12 16.07 -33.83 45.95
N ALA A 13 15.53 -34.73 46.78
CA ALA A 13 15.47 -36.16 46.46
C ALA A 13 14.06 -36.79 46.39
N GLU A 14 12.96 -36.03 46.52
CA GLU A 14 11.62 -36.64 46.65
C GLU A 14 10.50 -36.20 45.69
N LEU A 15 10.80 -35.48 44.61
CA LEU A 15 9.81 -35.29 43.53
C LEU A 15 10.48 -35.50 42.17
N GLY A 16 10.06 -36.58 41.51
CA GLY A 16 10.69 -37.22 40.37
C GLY A 16 10.90 -36.30 39.17
N ALA A 17 12.08 -36.47 38.56
CA ALA A 17 12.42 -35.95 37.26
C ALA A 17 11.60 -36.67 36.17
N GLU A 18 10.82 -35.91 35.41
CA GLU A 18 10.66 -36.13 33.98
C GLU A 18 11.31 -34.94 33.28
N GLU A 19 12.37 -35.21 32.52
CA GLU A 19 12.98 -34.24 31.59
C GLU A 19 11.98 -33.94 30.47
N GLU A 20 11.26 -32.82 30.57
CA GLU A 20 10.51 -32.27 29.44
C GLU A 20 11.51 -31.54 28.51
N THR A 21 11.72 -32.13 27.34
CA THR A 21 12.59 -31.63 26.28
C THR A 21 12.18 -30.22 25.85
N LEU A 22 13.14 -29.29 25.89
CA LEU A 22 13.06 -27.94 25.31
C LEU A 22 13.05 -27.98 23.77
N GLU A 23 11.99 -28.53 23.18
CA GLU A 23 11.61 -28.28 21.79
C GLU A 23 10.10 -28.00 21.79
N ASP A 24 9.71 -26.90 21.13
CA ASP A 24 8.32 -26.46 20.90
C ASP A 24 7.75 -25.35 21.81
N TYR A 25 8.50 -24.24 21.95
CA TYR A 25 7.90 -22.94 22.28
C TYR A 25 7.64 -22.16 20.97
N ASP A 26 6.43 -22.28 20.41
CA ASP A 26 5.93 -21.39 19.36
C ASP A 26 5.19 -20.19 19.98
N PRO A 27 5.79 -18.98 20.01
CA PRO A 27 5.18 -17.79 20.58
C PRO A 27 3.97 -17.26 19.79
N TYR A 28 3.59 -17.89 18.67
CA TYR A 28 2.50 -17.44 17.80
C TYR A 28 1.18 -18.21 17.96
N LYS A 29 1.15 -19.26 18.80
CA LYS A 29 -0.08 -20.04 19.07
C LYS A 29 -1.20 -19.23 19.73
N HIS A 30 -0.87 -18.10 20.39
CA HIS A 30 -1.82 -17.27 21.13
C HIS A 30 -2.34 -16.03 20.38
N MET A 31 -2.01 -15.85 19.10
CA MET A 31 -2.41 -14.65 18.35
C MET A 31 -3.31 -14.94 17.13
N ALA A 32 -3.87 -16.16 17.06
CA ALA A 32 -5.00 -16.45 16.20
C ALA A 32 -6.24 -15.73 16.75
N ILE A 33 -6.79 -14.81 15.95
CA ILE A 33 -8.01 -14.08 16.23
C ILE A 33 -9.18 -15.08 16.36
N ASP A 34 -9.75 -15.12 17.56
CA ASP A 34 -11.02 -15.71 18.01
C ASP A 34 -11.57 -16.93 17.23
N THR A 35 -11.03 -18.12 17.52
CA THR A 35 -11.46 -19.41 16.96
C THR A 35 -12.56 -20.09 17.79
N THR A 36 -13.32 -19.37 18.63
CA THR A 36 -14.36 -19.97 19.49
C THR A 36 -15.66 -20.30 18.77
N THR A 37 -15.87 -19.81 17.54
CA THR A 37 -17.06 -20.17 16.72
C THR A 37 -16.79 -21.35 15.75
N SER A 38 -15.57 -21.90 15.74
CA SER A 38 -15.14 -22.87 14.70
C SER A 38 -15.35 -24.34 15.07
N LYS A 39 -15.58 -24.67 16.35
CA LYS A 39 -15.67 -26.09 16.76
C LYS A 39 -16.93 -26.79 16.23
N ASP A 40 -18.02 -26.05 16.05
CA ASP A 40 -19.29 -26.63 15.58
C ASP A 40 -19.36 -26.75 14.05
N THR A 41 -18.60 -25.93 13.31
CA THR A 41 -18.55 -25.97 11.84
C THR A 41 -17.49 -26.95 11.29
N LEU A 42 -16.52 -27.35 12.11
CA LEU A 42 -15.46 -28.30 11.72
C LEU A 42 -15.94 -29.77 11.70
N ALA A 43 -17.16 -30.06 12.17
CA ALA A 43 -17.71 -31.41 12.18
C ALA A 43 -18.37 -31.83 10.84
N GLU A 44 -18.60 -30.90 9.89
CA GLU A 44 -19.27 -31.21 8.61
C GLU A 44 -18.35 -31.19 7.38
N LEU A 45 -17.08 -30.78 7.50
CA LEU A 45 -16.11 -30.86 6.42
C LEU A 45 -15.28 -32.13 6.59
N GLY A 46 -15.67 -33.17 5.85
CA GLY A 46 -14.99 -34.46 5.80
C GLY A 46 -13.48 -34.30 5.68
N THR A 47 -12.78 -34.92 6.62
CA THR A 47 -11.34 -35.16 6.61
C THR A 47 -10.97 -36.03 5.42
N GLU A 48 -10.50 -35.39 4.35
CA GLU A 48 -9.48 -35.97 3.47
C GLU A 48 -8.13 -35.41 3.93
N GLU A 49 -7.20 -36.26 4.34
CA GLU A 49 -5.82 -35.86 4.64
C GLU A 49 -5.14 -35.42 3.32
N GLU A 50 -5.18 -34.12 3.01
CA GLU A 50 -4.45 -33.58 1.86
C GLU A 50 -2.94 -33.85 2.01
N THR A 51 -2.36 -34.52 1.02
CA THR A 51 -0.91 -34.76 0.93
C THR A 51 -0.14 -33.45 0.80
N LEU A 52 1.17 -33.43 1.12
CA LEU A 52 2.02 -32.23 1.03
C LEU A 52 1.99 -31.54 -0.36
N GLU A 53 1.66 -32.28 -1.43
CA GLU A 53 1.60 -31.74 -2.79
C GLU A 53 0.25 -31.05 -3.11
N ASP A 54 -0.81 -31.34 -2.35
CA ASP A 54 -2.20 -30.96 -2.67
C ASP A 54 -2.74 -29.78 -1.86
N TYR A 55 -2.01 -29.30 -0.85
CA TYR A 55 -2.47 -28.15 -0.05
C TYR A 55 -2.62 -26.90 -0.92
N ASP A 56 -3.85 -26.41 -1.03
CA ASP A 56 -4.20 -25.14 -1.66
C ASP A 56 -4.50 -24.08 -0.58
N PRO A 57 -3.59 -23.10 -0.38
CA PRO A 57 -3.80 -22.02 0.58
C PRO A 57 -5.09 -21.24 0.35
N TYR A 58 -5.58 -21.14 -0.89
CA TYR A 58 -6.76 -20.34 -1.21
C TYR A 58 -8.05 -20.97 -0.70
N LYS A 59 -8.16 -22.30 -0.70
CA LYS A 59 -9.33 -23.04 -0.17
C LYS A 59 -9.44 -22.97 1.35
N HIS A 60 -8.31 -22.79 2.03
CA HIS A 60 -8.22 -22.78 3.49
C HIS A 60 -8.42 -21.38 4.12
N ARG A 61 -8.83 -20.38 3.33
CA ARG A 61 -9.10 -19.01 3.81
C ARG A 61 -10.53 -18.88 4.33
N THR A 62 -10.68 -18.48 5.58
CA THR A 62 -11.98 -18.09 6.15
C THR A 62 -12.15 -16.56 6.06
N ILE A 63 -12.91 -16.10 5.07
CA ILE A 63 -13.13 -14.66 4.82
C ILE A 63 -14.60 -14.32 5.06
N SER A 64 -14.86 -13.41 6.01
CA SER A 64 -16.21 -12.83 6.18
C SER A 64 -16.47 -11.84 5.05
N LYS A 65 -17.47 -12.13 4.20
CA LYS A 65 -17.87 -11.32 3.02
C LYS A 65 -16.74 -11.07 2.01
N PRO A 66 -16.36 -12.08 1.22
CA PRO A 66 -15.29 -11.94 0.24
C PRO A 66 -15.67 -10.98 -0.91
N ASN A 67 -14.67 -10.25 -1.41
CA ASN A 67 -14.81 -9.34 -2.55
C ASN A 67 -14.86 -10.11 -3.88
N SER A 68 -15.72 -9.67 -4.80
CA SER A 68 -15.75 -10.18 -6.16
C SER A 68 -14.54 -9.70 -6.96
N THR A 69 -14.15 -10.41 -8.03
CA THR A 69 -13.04 -10.00 -8.91
C THR A 69 -13.19 -8.57 -9.42
N PHE A 70 -14.40 -8.18 -9.84
CA PHE A 70 -14.68 -6.81 -10.27
C PHE A 70 -14.62 -5.80 -9.11
N GLY A 71 -15.17 -6.16 -7.94
CA GLY A 71 -15.08 -5.33 -6.74
C GLY A 71 -13.63 -5.06 -6.36
N THR A 72 -12.80 -6.11 -6.34
CA THR A 72 -11.36 -6.03 -6.13
C THR A 72 -10.69 -5.12 -7.16
N PHE A 73 -10.98 -5.28 -8.46
CA PHE A 73 -10.45 -4.39 -9.50
C PHE A 73 -10.75 -2.91 -9.20
N VAL A 74 -12.01 -2.59 -8.85
CA VAL A 74 -12.40 -1.23 -8.45
C VAL A 74 -11.65 -0.76 -7.20
N HIS A 75 -11.46 -1.64 -6.20
CA HIS A 75 -10.69 -1.32 -5.00
C HIS A 75 -9.22 -0.98 -5.29
N VAL A 76 -8.55 -1.78 -6.13
CA VAL A 76 -7.14 -1.52 -6.51
C VAL A 76 -7.06 -0.23 -7.33
N MET A 77 -7.96 -0.03 -8.31
CA MET A 77 -7.95 1.18 -9.14
C MET A 77 -8.19 2.44 -8.31
N LYS A 78 -9.19 2.41 -7.43
CA LYS A 78 -9.48 3.51 -6.50
C LYS A 78 -8.30 3.82 -5.58
N GLY A 79 -7.66 2.79 -5.05
CA GLY A 79 -6.51 2.94 -4.17
C GLY A 79 -5.32 3.59 -4.87
N ALA A 80 -5.12 3.29 -6.15
CA ALA A 80 -4.01 3.82 -6.93
C ALA A 80 -4.27 5.23 -7.49
N MET A 81 -5.48 5.56 -7.96
CA MET A 81 -5.75 6.85 -8.62
C MET A 81 -5.40 8.06 -7.74
N GLY A 82 -5.70 7.98 -6.43
CA GLY A 82 -5.20 8.88 -5.38
C GLY A 82 -5.12 10.38 -5.74
N VAL A 83 -4.21 11.08 -5.06
CA VAL A 83 -3.82 12.46 -5.42
C VAL A 83 -2.67 12.45 -6.45
N GLY A 84 -1.95 11.33 -6.59
CA GLY A 84 -0.81 11.21 -7.49
C GLY A 84 -1.15 11.44 -8.97
N ILE A 85 -2.39 11.19 -9.39
CA ILE A 85 -2.89 11.54 -10.73
C ILE A 85 -2.75 13.04 -11.05
N LEU A 86 -2.89 13.91 -10.04
CA LEU A 86 -2.77 15.37 -10.19
C LEU A 86 -1.32 15.83 -10.31
N SER A 87 -0.36 14.99 -9.89
CA SER A 87 1.08 15.23 -10.01
C SER A 87 1.69 14.68 -11.30
N MET A 88 0.94 13.91 -12.10
CA MET A 88 1.43 13.37 -13.37
C MET A 88 1.85 14.43 -14.40
N PRO A 89 1.17 15.60 -14.52
CA PRO A 89 1.64 16.68 -15.39
C PRO A 89 3.02 17.19 -14.98
N TYR A 90 3.27 17.30 -13.68
CA TYR A 90 4.58 17.66 -13.15
C TYR A 90 5.62 16.57 -13.44
N ALA A 91 5.24 15.30 -13.34
CA ALA A 91 6.10 14.21 -13.72
C ALA A 91 6.50 14.32 -15.20
N ILE A 92 5.52 14.41 -16.13
CA ILE A 92 5.79 14.50 -17.57
C ILE A 92 6.58 15.76 -17.94
N ARG A 93 6.34 16.90 -17.28
CA ARG A 93 7.18 18.09 -17.45
C ARG A 93 8.66 17.80 -17.18
N ASN A 94 8.97 17.10 -16.09
CA ASN A 94 10.35 16.76 -15.72
C ASN A 94 10.89 15.55 -16.51
N GLY A 95 10.01 14.69 -17.02
CA GLY A 95 10.36 13.52 -17.80
C GLY A 95 10.51 13.79 -19.30
N GLY A 96 9.95 14.89 -19.80
CA GLY A 96 9.70 15.13 -21.21
C GLY A 96 8.54 14.29 -21.77
N LEU A 97 7.97 14.70 -22.91
CA LEU A 97 6.78 14.07 -23.48
C LEU A 97 6.99 12.60 -23.86
N ILE A 98 8.09 12.26 -24.54
CA ILE A 98 8.34 10.90 -25.03
C ILE A 98 8.80 10.01 -23.88
N PHE A 99 9.87 10.44 -23.20
CA PHE A 99 10.44 9.66 -22.12
C PHE A 99 9.51 9.57 -20.92
N GLY A 100 8.75 10.62 -20.60
CA GLY A 100 7.76 10.59 -19.54
C GLY A 100 6.66 9.56 -19.79
N VAL A 101 6.12 9.47 -21.00
CA VAL A 101 5.10 8.46 -21.36
C VAL A 101 5.70 7.05 -21.30
N ILE A 102 6.81 6.81 -22.01
CA ILE A 102 7.47 5.49 -22.03
C ILE A 102 7.88 5.08 -20.60
N GLY A 103 8.47 5.99 -19.85
CA GLY A 103 8.89 5.81 -18.47
C GLY A 103 7.72 5.50 -17.53
N THR A 104 6.55 6.11 -17.75
CA THR A 104 5.33 5.81 -16.98
C THR A 104 4.89 4.36 -17.21
N PHE A 105 4.89 3.89 -18.46
CA PHE A 105 4.59 2.49 -18.77
C PHE A 105 5.64 1.52 -18.21
N LEU A 106 6.93 1.84 -18.35
CA LEU A 106 8.01 1.01 -17.80
C LEU A 106 7.96 0.93 -16.27
N LEU A 107 7.67 2.03 -15.60
CA LEU A 107 7.51 2.07 -14.15
C LEU A 107 6.29 1.27 -13.70
N GLY A 108 5.19 1.37 -14.43
CA GLY A 108 4.04 0.49 -14.22
C GLY A 108 4.41 -0.99 -14.40
N LEU A 109 5.13 -1.36 -15.47
CA LEU A 109 5.54 -2.75 -15.69
C LEU A 109 6.45 -3.25 -14.57
N LEU A 110 7.40 -2.42 -14.12
CA LEU A 110 8.26 -2.72 -12.98
C LEU A 110 7.44 -2.90 -11.69
N TYR A 111 6.48 -2.02 -11.42
CA TYR A 111 5.56 -2.14 -10.29
C TYR A 111 4.80 -3.45 -10.35
N SER A 112 4.17 -3.76 -11.48
CA SER A 112 3.44 -5.02 -11.66
C SER A 112 4.34 -6.24 -11.44
N HIS A 113 5.57 -6.22 -11.98
CA HIS A 113 6.54 -7.29 -11.79
C HIS A 113 6.86 -7.51 -10.30
N CYS A 114 7.10 -6.43 -9.54
CA CYS A 114 7.33 -6.51 -8.10
C CYS A 114 6.12 -7.11 -7.35
N VAL A 115 4.89 -6.73 -7.74
CA VAL A 115 3.66 -7.28 -7.13
C VAL A 115 3.54 -8.78 -7.42
N HIS A 116 3.82 -9.22 -8.65
CA HIS A 116 3.78 -10.64 -9.01
C HIS A 116 4.81 -11.43 -8.19
N LEU A 117 6.05 -10.95 -8.13
CA LEU A 117 7.10 -11.60 -7.36
C LEU A 117 6.73 -11.73 -5.88
N LEU A 118 6.18 -10.66 -5.29
CA LEU A 118 5.79 -10.64 -3.89
C LEU A 118 4.64 -11.60 -3.58
N VAL A 119 3.55 -11.53 -4.34
CA VAL A 119 2.35 -12.34 -4.09
C VAL A 119 2.59 -13.82 -4.43
N ASP A 120 3.32 -14.13 -5.49
CA ASP A 120 3.71 -15.51 -5.83
C ASP A 120 4.65 -16.10 -4.75
N THR A 121 5.60 -15.32 -4.23
CA THR A 121 6.46 -15.75 -3.13
C THR A 121 5.63 -16.03 -1.87
N ALA A 122 4.70 -15.14 -1.52
CA ALA A 122 3.80 -15.35 -0.39
C ALA A 122 2.94 -16.60 -0.57
N TYR A 123 2.41 -16.85 -1.76
CA TYR A 123 1.65 -18.05 -2.08
C TYR A 123 2.48 -19.34 -1.92
N LYS A 124 3.71 -19.37 -2.44
CA LYS A 124 4.62 -20.51 -2.30
C LYS A 124 4.96 -20.81 -0.83
N ILE A 125 5.17 -19.77 -0.01
CA ILE A 125 5.39 -19.92 1.43
C ILE A 125 4.13 -20.46 2.11
N CYS A 126 2.96 -19.89 1.78
CA CYS A 126 1.67 -20.35 2.29
C CYS A 126 1.46 -21.85 2.01
N LYS A 127 1.79 -22.29 0.78
CA LYS A 127 1.70 -23.69 0.38
C LYS A 127 2.64 -24.59 1.19
N ARG A 128 3.90 -24.16 1.38
CA ARG A 128 4.92 -24.95 2.08
C ARG A 128 4.67 -25.07 3.59
N GLU A 129 4.22 -23.99 4.22
CA GLU A 129 4.01 -23.91 5.68
C GLU A 129 2.57 -24.22 6.10
N ARG A 130 1.68 -24.57 5.16
CA ARG A 130 0.25 -24.85 5.39
C ARG A 130 -0.50 -23.72 6.12
N ILE A 131 -0.22 -22.49 5.71
CA ILE A 131 -0.87 -21.29 6.22
C ILE A 131 -1.72 -20.64 5.12
N PRO A 132 -2.93 -20.15 5.41
CA PRO A 132 -3.88 -19.73 4.37
C PRO A 132 -3.54 -18.37 3.75
N MET A 133 -2.92 -17.47 4.51
CA MET A 133 -2.57 -16.12 4.08
C MET A 133 -1.43 -15.53 4.91
N LEU A 134 -0.75 -14.54 4.35
CA LEU A 134 0.35 -13.81 4.98
C LEU A 134 0.14 -12.29 4.81
N SER A 135 0.68 -11.52 5.75
CA SER A 135 0.92 -10.09 5.61
C SER A 135 2.33 -9.81 5.05
N PHE A 136 2.65 -8.54 4.77
CA PHE A 136 3.98 -8.11 4.33
C PHE A 136 5.09 -8.58 5.28
N ALA A 137 5.00 -8.22 6.56
CA ALA A 137 6.03 -8.52 7.54
C ALA A 137 6.14 -10.03 7.81
N GLN A 138 5.01 -10.75 7.83
CA GLN A 138 5.00 -12.20 7.98
C GLN A 138 5.63 -12.90 6.77
N THR A 139 5.40 -12.39 5.54
CA THR A 139 6.00 -12.94 4.32
C THR A 139 7.53 -12.86 4.39
N VAL A 140 8.07 -11.72 4.85
CA VAL A 140 9.53 -11.54 5.01
C VAL A 140 10.11 -12.45 6.08
N ASP A 141 9.47 -12.51 7.26
CA ASP A 141 9.89 -13.39 8.36
C ASP A 141 9.99 -14.85 7.91
N ARG A 142 8.91 -15.36 7.28
CA ARG A 142 8.82 -16.75 6.81
C ARG A 142 9.73 -17.03 5.62
N ALA A 143 9.89 -16.08 4.69
CA ALA A 143 10.84 -16.21 3.58
C ALA A 143 12.28 -16.39 4.09
N CYS A 144 12.69 -15.59 5.08
CA CYS A 144 14.01 -15.69 5.69
C CYS A 144 14.18 -16.97 6.51
N ALA A 145 13.13 -17.41 7.23
CA ALA A 145 13.15 -18.66 8.00
C ALA A 145 13.36 -19.89 7.09
N LEU A 146 12.72 -19.90 5.92
CA LEU A 146 12.85 -20.95 4.90
C LEU A 146 14.15 -20.87 4.09
N GLY A 147 14.88 -19.76 4.20
CA GLY A 147 16.13 -19.51 3.50
C GLY A 147 17.36 -20.19 4.14
N SER A 148 18.54 -19.77 3.70
CA SER A 148 19.82 -20.28 4.22
C SER A 148 19.96 -20.00 5.73
N PRO A 149 20.71 -20.82 6.49
CA PRO A 149 20.88 -20.64 7.93
C PRO A 149 21.35 -19.23 8.36
N LYS A 150 22.11 -18.54 7.49
CA LYS A 150 22.58 -17.17 7.72
C LYS A 150 21.47 -16.12 7.62
N MET A 151 20.40 -16.38 6.87
CA MET A 151 19.29 -15.44 6.65
C MET A 151 18.19 -15.56 7.71
N ARG A 152 18.07 -16.72 8.38
CA ARG A 152 17.07 -16.97 9.44
C ARG A 152 17.06 -15.93 10.56
N PRO A 153 18.20 -15.54 11.18
CA PRO A 153 18.18 -14.52 12.23
C PRO A 153 17.80 -13.12 11.70
N LEU A 154 18.07 -12.85 10.42
CA LEU A 154 17.74 -11.57 9.79
C LEU A 154 16.23 -11.40 9.56
N GLY A 155 15.47 -12.49 9.48
CA GLY A 155 14.02 -12.48 9.26
C GLY A 155 13.25 -11.67 10.31
N LYS A 156 13.53 -11.88 11.60
CA LYS A 156 12.88 -11.14 12.70
C LYS A 156 13.20 -9.64 12.66
N ILE A 157 14.43 -9.28 12.30
CA ILE A 157 14.86 -7.89 12.18
C ILE A 157 14.13 -7.23 11.01
N LEU A 158 14.13 -7.87 9.84
CA LEU A 158 13.45 -7.36 8.64
C LEU A 158 11.94 -7.25 8.81
N LYS A 159 11.32 -8.22 9.50
CA LYS A 159 9.90 -8.15 9.89
C LYS A 159 9.59 -6.87 10.64
N ASN A 160 10.34 -6.59 11.71
CA ASN A 160 10.14 -5.38 12.51
C ASN A 160 10.36 -4.12 11.68
N ILE A 161 11.39 -4.09 10.81
CA ILE A 161 11.64 -2.96 9.91
C ILE A 161 10.44 -2.74 8.97
N VAL A 162 9.90 -3.81 8.39
CA VAL A 162 8.73 -3.73 7.49
C VAL A 162 7.49 -3.27 8.24
N ASP A 163 7.22 -3.79 9.45
CA ASP A 163 6.10 -3.34 10.27
C ASP A 163 6.22 -1.86 10.64
N TYR A 164 7.42 -1.39 11.03
CA TYR A 164 7.65 0.04 11.28
C TYR A 164 7.50 0.89 10.02
N PHE A 165 8.00 0.42 8.87
CA PHE A 165 7.88 1.12 7.60
C PHE A 165 6.43 1.23 7.13
N LEU A 166 5.61 0.20 7.37
CA LEU A 166 4.18 0.23 7.07
C LEU A 166 3.38 1.07 8.08
N MET A 167 3.84 1.16 9.34
CA MET A 167 3.21 1.97 10.37
C MET A 167 3.50 3.47 10.20
N ILE A 168 4.70 3.84 9.75
CA ILE A 168 5.07 5.23 9.43
C ILE A 168 4.58 5.51 8.01
N PRO A 169 3.47 6.24 7.81
CA PRO A 169 2.92 6.39 6.48
C PRO A 169 3.69 7.50 5.77
N ILE A 170 4.83 7.19 5.15
CA ILE A 170 5.60 8.16 4.35
C ILE A 170 4.71 8.80 3.27
N SER A 171 3.79 8.02 2.68
CA SER A 171 2.79 8.53 1.75
C SER A 171 1.85 9.58 2.37
N SER A 172 1.51 9.45 3.66
CA SER A 172 0.68 10.46 4.35
C SER A 172 1.35 11.83 4.40
N MET A 173 2.68 11.91 4.45
CA MET A 173 3.39 13.19 4.45
C MET A 173 3.12 13.99 3.18
N ILE A 174 3.09 13.34 2.01
CA ILE A 174 2.79 14.00 0.74
C ILE A 174 1.34 14.46 0.71
N TYR A 175 0.40 13.63 1.18
CA TYR A 175 -1.00 14.03 1.34
C TYR A 175 -1.15 15.24 2.28
N MET A 176 -0.38 15.28 3.37
CA MET A 176 -0.38 16.39 4.31
C MET A 176 0.13 17.69 3.69
N VAL A 177 1.22 17.62 2.92
CA VAL A 177 1.74 18.77 2.18
C VAL A 177 0.72 19.24 1.15
N PHE A 178 0.12 18.32 0.39
CA PHE A 178 -0.88 18.65 -0.62
C PHE A 178 -2.12 19.34 -0.01
N VAL A 179 -2.67 18.79 1.06
CA VAL A 179 -3.82 19.37 1.76
C VAL A 179 -3.44 20.74 2.36
N GLY A 180 -2.27 20.84 3.00
CA GLY A 180 -1.79 22.10 3.58
C GLY A 180 -1.60 23.20 2.53
N SER A 181 -0.96 22.90 1.40
CA SER A 181 -0.79 23.84 0.27
C SER A 181 -2.13 24.26 -0.32
N THR A 182 -3.08 23.33 -0.47
CA THR A 182 -4.41 23.65 -0.99
C THR A 182 -5.17 24.59 -0.04
N ILE A 183 -5.11 24.33 1.28
CA ILE A 183 -5.75 25.20 2.28
C ILE A 183 -5.10 26.58 2.30
N HIS A 184 -3.76 26.64 2.25
CA HIS A 184 -3.00 27.89 2.18
C HIS A 184 -3.48 28.76 1.01
N ASP A 185 -3.53 28.20 -0.21
CA ASP A 185 -3.90 28.96 -1.40
C ASP A 185 -5.36 29.43 -1.34
N VAL A 186 -6.27 28.61 -0.82
CA VAL A 186 -7.70 28.97 -0.71
C VAL A 186 -7.96 30.03 0.36
N ILE A 187 -7.29 29.94 1.52
CA ILE A 187 -7.49 30.87 2.63
C ILE A 187 -6.81 32.20 2.32
N ASN A 188 -5.55 32.20 1.89
CA ASN A 188 -4.81 33.44 1.61
C ASN A 188 -5.39 34.18 0.39
N ALA A 189 -6.00 33.48 -0.57
CA ALA A 189 -6.69 34.15 -1.68
C ALA A 189 -7.99 34.87 -1.25
N ARG A 190 -8.58 34.50 -0.11
CA ARG A 190 -9.87 35.05 0.37
C ARG A 190 -9.76 35.88 1.64
N THR A 191 -8.58 35.90 2.26
CA THR A 191 -8.33 36.57 3.53
C THR A 191 -6.95 37.21 3.50
N ASP A 192 -6.75 38.32 4.20
CA ASP A 192 -5.44 39.00 4.31
C ASP A 192 -4.46 38.28 5.26
N LEU A 193 -4.64 36.98 5.49
CA LEU A 193 -3.80 36.17 6.36
C LEU A 193 -2.60 35.65 5.57
N ASP A 194 -1.52 36.41 5.50
CA ASP A 194 -0.26 36.01 4.82
C ASP A 194 0.56 35.02 5.69
N TRP A 195 -0.03 33.87 6.02
CA TRP A 195 0.63 32.83 6.82
C TRP A 195 1.43 31.86 5.94
N ASP A 196 2.57 31.40 6.44
CA ASP A 196 3.41 30.42 5.75
C ASP A 196 2.70 29.06 5.61
N VAL A 197 2.89 28.40 4.47
CA VAL A 197 2.31 27.07 4.15
C VAL A 197 2.56 26.02 5.24
N ARG A 198 3.68 26.08 5.97
CA ARG A 198 4.02 25.15 7.06
C ARG A 198 2.99 25.21 8.19
N ILE A 199 2.42 26.38 8.46
CA ILE A 199 1.39 26.55 9.50
C ILE A 199 0.13 25.79 9.07
N TYR A 200 -0.29 25.92 7.80
CA TYR A 200 -1.43 25.20 7.25
C TYR A 200 -1.22 23.68 7.25
N ILE A 201 0.00 23.22 6.96
CA ILE A 201 0.35 21.78 7.06
C ILE A 201 0.19 21.29 8.51
N LEU A 202 0.67 22.05 9.50
CA LEU A 202 0.52 21.71 10.92
C LEU A 202 -0.95 21.70 11.36
N LEU A 203 -1.75 22.68 10.91
CA LEU A 203 -3.18 22.73 11.19
C LEU A 203 -3.94 21.56 10.58
N ALA A 204 -3.60 21.16 9.35
CA ALA A 204 -4.17 19.99 8.71
C ALA A 204 -3.79 18.68 9.41
N ALA A 205 -2.62 18.63 10.08
CA ALA A 205 -2.15 17.43 10.76
C ALA A 205 -3.00 17.06 11.98
N ILE A 206 -3.54 18.07 12.67
CA ILE A 206 -4.38 17.88 13.87
C ILE A 206 -5.60 16.96 13.59
N PRO A 207 -6.49 17.26 12.62
CA PRO A 207 -7.60 16.37 12.30
C PRO A 207 -7.13 15.04 11.68
N ALA A 208 -6.02 15.04 10.92
CA ALA A 208 -5.48 13.81 10.33
C ALA A 208 -5.04 12.80 11.41
N ILE A 209 -4.40 13.26 12.49
CA ILE A 209 -4.04 12.42 13.65
C ILE A 209 -5.30 11.82 14.27
N GLY A 210 -6.37 12.60 14.42
CA GLY A 210 -7.64 12.10 14.94
C GLY A 210 -8.26 11.00 14.07
N ILE A 211 -8.27 11.20 12.75
CA ILE A 211 -8.84 10.23 11.79
C ILE A 211 -8.02 8.94 11.74
N THR A 212 -6.68 9.01 11.89
CA THR A 212 -5.83 7.81 11.90
C THR A 212 -6.01 6.93 13.14
N GLN A 213 -6.66 7.42 14.21
CA GLN A 213 -7.00 6.62 15.39
C GLN A 213 -8.25 5.75 15.20
N VAL A 214 -8.97 5.88 14.08
CA VAL A 214 -10.18 5.09 13.82
C VAL A 214 -9.79 3.62 13.61
N ARG A 215 -10.02 2.79 14.63
CA ARG A 215 -9.69 1.36 14.63
C ARG A 215 -10.59 0.53 13.74
N GLU A 216 -11.83 0.98 13.53
CA GLU A 216 -12.81 0.24 12.74
C GLU A 216 -12.99 0.85 11.35
N ILE A 217 -12.41 0.19 10.35
CA ILE A 217 -12.45 0.59 8.93
C ILE A 217 -13.90 0.71 8.40
N LYS A 218 -14.87 0.04 9.03
CA LYS A 218 -16.29 0.10 8.65
C LYS A 218 -16.86 1.52 8.66
N TYR A 219 -16.40 2.39 9.58
CA TYR A 219 -16.85 3.78 9.64
C TYR A 219 -16.27 4.65 8.52
N LEU A 220 -15.14 4.25 7.94
CA LEU A 220 -14.48 4.95 6.85
C LEU A 220 -15.08 4.62 5.47
N VAL A 221 -15.88 3.56 5.36
CA VAL A 221 -16.50 3.14 4.09
C VAL A 221 -17.33 4.24 3.41
N PRO A 222 -18.32 4.88 4.07
CA PRO A 222 -19.12 5.93 3.43
C PRO A 222 -18.28 7.17 3.07
N PHE A 223 -17.35 7.55 3.95
CA PHE A 223 -16.41 8.65 3.69
C PHE A 223 -15.52 8.36 2.47
N SER A 224 -15.02 7.12 2.37
CA SER A 224 -14.20 6.67 1.25
C SER A 224 -14.99 6.66 -0.07
N ALA A 225 -16.27 6.29 -0.04
CA ALA A 225 -17.14 6.38 -1.23
C ALA A 225 -17.29 7.83 -1.69
N PHE A 226 -17.62 8.75 -0.76
CA PHE A 226 -17.71 10.18 -1.04
C PHE A 226 -16.39 10.76 -1.59
N ALA A 227 -15.26 10.42 -0.97
CA ALA A 227 -13.93 10.85 -1.42
C ALA A 227 -13.61 10.38 -2.85
N THR A 228 -14.07 9.18 -3.23
CA THR A 228 -13.87 8.66 -4.61
C THR A 228 -14.64 9.48 -5.63
N THR A 229 -15.88 9.88 -5.31
CA THR A 229 -16.68 10.79 -6.14
C THR A 229 -15.97 12.14 -6.30
N LEU A 230 -15.40 12.68 -5.22
CA LEU A 230 -14.63 13.93 -5.28
C LEU A 230 -13.35 13.80 -6.12
N ILE A 231 -12.63 12.68 -6.04
CA ILE A 231 -11.46 12.43 -6.90
C ILE A 231 -11.88 12.43 -8.38
N PHE A 232 -12.96 11.73 -8.71
CA PHE A 232 -13.48 11.71 -10.09
C PHE A 232 -13.89 13.11 -10.56
N ALA A 233 -14.60 13.88 -9.72
CA ALA A 233 -14.96 15.26 -10.01
C ALA A 233 -13.71 16.15 -10.23
N ASN A 234 -12.67 15.99 -9.40
CA ASN A 234 -11.40 16.72 -9.57
C ASN A 234 -10.73 16.41 -10.90
N VAL A 235 -10.71 15.15 -11.34
CA VAL A 235 -10.18 14.78 -12.66
C VAL A 235 -10.98 15.46 -13.77
N VAL A 236 -12.31 15.44 -13.70
CA VAL A 236 -13.18 16.10 -14.70
C VAL A 236 -12.96 17.61 -14.74
N ILE A 237 -12.91 18.27 -13.59
CA ILE A 237 -12.63 19.71 -13.48
C ILE A 237 -11.25 20.04 -14.02
N SER A 238 -10.24 19.21 -13.71
CA SER A 238 -8.88 19.40 -14.23
C SER A 238 -8.84 19.32 -15.74
N LEU A 239 -9.51 18.33 -16.33
CA LEU A 239 -9.62 18.23 -17.79
C LEU A 239 -10.35 19.44 -18.39
N TYR A 240 -11.42 19.93 -17.75
CA TYR A 240 -12.11 21.15 -18.19
C TYR A 240 -11.17 22.35 -18.25
N TYR A 241 -10.40 22.63 -17.18
CA TYR A 241 -9.45 23.75 -17.16
C TYR A 241 -8.27 23.57 -18.13
N ILE A 242 -7.84 22.32 -18.35
CA ILE A 242 -6.81 22.00 -19.35
C ILE A 242 -7.27 22.34 -20.76
N PHE A 243 -8.51 21.96 -21.11
CA PHE A 243 -9.05 22.13 -22.47
C PHE A 243 -9.79 23.45 -22.69
N LYS A 244 -9.95 24.29 -21.66
CA LYS A 244 -10.56 25.63 -21.78
C LYS A 244 -9.78 26.54 -22.74
N GLU A 245 -8.46 26.40 -22.76
CA GLU A 245 -7.55 27.12 -23.64
C GLU A 245 -6.83 26.15 -24.60
N PRO A 246 -6.34 26.65 -25.76
CA PRO A 246 -5.67 25.78 -26.72
C PRO A 246 -4.39 25.17 -26.14
N LEU A 247 -4.17 23.89 -26.44
CA LEU A 247 -2.93 23.20 -26.11
C LEU A 247 -1.79 23.73 -26.99
N SER A 248 -0.64 24.04 -26.38
CA SER A 248 0.56 24.46 -27.10
C SER A 248 1.60 23.34 -27.11
N PHE A 249 2.08 23.03 -28.32
CA PHE A 249 3.14 22.05 -28.56
C PHE A 249 4.52 22.71 -28.67
N ASP A 250 4.58 24.03 -28.65
CA ASP A 250 5.80 24.79 -28.85
C ASP A 250 6.66 24.74 -27.59
N ASP A 251 7.98 24.61 -27.78
CA ASP A 251 8.98 24.57 -26.70
C ASP A 251 8.64 23.55 -25.59
N ARG A 252 8.34 22.31 -25.99
CA ARG A 252 8.12 21.18 -25.06
C ARG A 252 9.28 20.21 -25.11
N ASP A 253 9.82 19.89 -23.94
CA ASP A 253 10.90 18.92 -23.82
C ASP A 253 10.38 17.52 -24.15
N LEU A 254 11.09 16.83 -25.03
CA LEU A 254 10.79 15.45 -25.40
C LEU A 254 11.47 14.44 -24.47
N PHE A 255 12.60 14.83 -23.89
CA PHE A 255 13.47 14.02 -23.04
C PHE A 255 13.92 14.79 -21.81
N PRO A 256 14.21 14.12 -20.69
CA PRO A 256 14.58 14.78 -19.46
C PRO A 256 16.06 15.16 -19.47
N SER A 257 16.40 16.17 -18.69
CA SER A 257 17.77 16.38 -18.22
C SER A 257 18.10 15.44 -17.06
N PHE A 258 19.39 15.21 -16.78
CA PHE A 258 19.79 14.33 -15.65
C PHE A 258 19.23 14.77 -14.29
N ASP A 259 19.11 16.08 -14.05
CA ASP A 259 18.55 16.63 -12.81
C ASP A 259 17.04 16.38 -12.70
N SER A 260 16.31 16.52 -13.81
CA SER A 260 14.86 16.36 -13.86
C SER A 260 14.40 14.91 -13.86
N LEU A 261 15.26 13.98 -14.27
CA LEU A 261 14.97 12.53 -14.25
C LEU A 261 14.60 12.03 -12.85
N THR A 262 15.31 12.47 -11.80
CA THR A 262 15.01 12.08 -10.42
C THR A 262 13.64 12.62 -9.97
N LYS A 263 13.28 13.83 -10.39
CA LYS A 263 11.97 14.45 -10.10
C LYS A 263 10.84 13.70 -10.80
N PHE A 264 11.04 13.29 -12.06
CA PHE A 264 10.11 12.44 -12.79
C PHE A 264 9.89 11.10 -12.07
N LEU A 265 10.97 10.38 -11.74
CA LEU A 265 10.88 9.08 -11.09
C LEU A 265 10.14 9.16 -9.75
N GLY A 266 10.42 10.18 -8.94
CA GLY A 266 9.73 10.38 -7.65
C GLY A 266 8.23 10.66 -7.82
N ALA A 267 7.87 11.58 -8.72
CA ALA A 267 6.47 11.96 -8.95
C ALA A 267 5.66 10.82 -9.62
N ALA A 268 6.24 10.13 -10.60
CA ALA A 268 5.61 9.00 -11.27
C ALA A 268 5.48 7.80 -10.32
N TYR A 269 6.49 7.50 -9.50
CA TYR A 269 6.42 6.43 -8.49
C TYR A 269 5.31 6.72 -7.48
N PHE A 270 5.22 7.95 -6.99
CA PHE A 270 4.15 8.36 -6.09
C PHE A 270 2.76 8.16 -6.69
N ALA A 271 2.58 8.38 -8.00
CA ALA A 271 1.30 8.13 -8.67
C ALA A 271 0.91 6.64 -8.75
N PHE A 272 1.89 5.74 -8.83
CA PHE A 272 1.65 4.29 -8.85
C PHE A 272 1.61 3.65 -7.46
N ASP A 273 2.01 4.36 -6.40
CA ASP A 273 2.15 3.76 -5.07
C ASP A 273 0.78 3.38 -4.47
N ALA A 274 0.45 2.10 -4.59
CA ALA A 274 -0.67 1.44 -3.94
C ALA A 274 -0.21 0.20 -3.15
N THR A 275 1.07 0.15 -2.77
CA THR A 275 1.73 -1.06 -2.27
C THR A 275 1.03 -1.62 -1.03
N THR A 276 0.63 -0.77 -0.08
CA THR A 276 0.00 -1.21 1.18
C THR A 276 -1.34 -1.93 1.00
N LEU A 277 -1.97 -1.81 -0.17
CA LEU A 277 -3.25 -2.44 -0.47
C LEU A 277 -3.13 -3.87 -1.02
N ILE A 278 -1.94 -4.31 -1.44
CA ILE A 278 -1.74 -5.60 -2.13
C ILE A 278 -2.28 -6.78 -1.30
N PHE A 279 -1.76 -6.99 -0.08
CA PHE A 279 -2.21 -8.09 0.78
C PHE A 279 -3.64 -7.91 1.31
N PRO A 280 -4.05 -6.74 1.85
CA PRO A 280 -5.43 -6.56 2.30
C PRO A 280 -6.47 -6.85 1.21
N VAL A 281 -6.19 -6.47 -0.03
CA VAL A 281 -7.10 -6.69 -1.15
C VAL A 281 -7.03 -8.14 -1.63
N SER A 282 -5.84 -8.70 -1.89
CA SER A 282 -5.70 -10.07 -2.39
C SER A 282 -6.17 -11.14 -1.39
N ASN A 283 -5.98 -10.90 -0.08
CA ASN A 283 -6.42 -11.81 0.97
C ASN A 283 -7.94 -11.79 1.21
N GLN A 284 -8.65 -10.77 0.72
CA GLN A 284 -10.11 -10.65 0.85
C GLN A 284 -10.88 -11.07 -0.41
N MET A 285 -10.21 -11.62 -1.42
CA MET A 285 -10.86 -12.02 -2.67
C MET A 285 -11.59 -13.35 -2.54
N LYS A 286 -12.74 -13.46 -3.23
CA LYS A 286 -13.42 -14.75 -3.43
C LYS A 286 -12.60 -15.71 -4.30
N HIS A 287 -11.93 -15.16 -5.31
CA HIS A 287 -11.12 -15.87 -6.30
C HIS A 287 -9.71 -15.23 -6.37
N PRO A 288 -8.83 -15.48 -5.38
CA PRO A 288 -7.49 -14.87 -5.32
C PRO A 288 -6.59 -15.22 -6.52
N GLU A 289 -6.84 -16.34 -7.20
CA GLU A 289 -6.20 -16.74 -8.44
C GLU A 289 -6.34 -15.71 -9.57
N HIS A 290 -7.44 -14.94 -9.57
CA HIS A 290 -7.66 -13.87 -10.55
C HIS A 290 -6.79 -12.62 -10.29
N TYR A 291 -6.18 -12.49 -9.10
CA TYR A 291 -5.37 -11.31 -8.77
C TYR A 291 -4.13 -11.21 -9.68
N LEU A 292 -3.40 -12.32 -9.84
CA LEU A 292 -2.22 -12.46 -10.70
C LEU A 292 -2.48 -13.27 -11.99
N GLY A 293 -3.73 -13.68 -12.25
CA GLY A 293 -4.07 -14.56 -13.38
C GLY A 293 -3.79 -13.97 -14.77
N CYS A 294 -4.33 -14.59 -15.83
CA CYS A 294 -4.22 -14.08 -17.20
C CYS A 294 -5.60 -13.90 -17.83
N PRO A 295 -6.10 -12.66 -18.07
CA PRO A 295 -5.52 -11.38 -17.66
C PRO A 295 -5.80 -11.07 -16.17
N GLY A 296 -4.75 -10.85 -15.40
CA GLY A 296 -4.82 -10.63 -13.95
C GLY A 296 -5.21 -9.20 -13.59
N ILE A 297 -5.89 -9.02 -12.47
CA ILE A 297 -6.37 -7.71 -11.98
C ILE A 297 -5.23 -6.69 -11.92
N VAL A 298 -4.06 -7.09 -11.41
CA VAL A 298 -2.90 -6.20 -11.28
C VAL A 298 -2.44 -5.68 -12.65
N ASN A 299 -2.32 -6.56 -13.64
CA ASN A 299 -1.87 -6.20 -14.98
C ASN A 299 -2.87 -5.27 -15.68
N VAL A 300 -4.16 -5.62 -15.67
CA VAL A 300 -5.20 -4.81 -16.30
C VAL A 300 -5.28 -3.43 -15.63
N ASN A 301 -5.30 -3.39 -14.29
CA ASN A 301 -5.37 -2.14 -13.55
C ASN A 301 -4.17 -1.24 -13.85
N ASN A 302 -2.97 -1.81 -13.84
CA ASN A 302 -1.74 -1.06 -14.07
C ASN A 302 -1.65 -0.52 -15.52
N ILE A 303 -2.12 -1.25 -16.53
CA ILE A 303 -2.23 -0.75 -17.91
C ILE A 303 -3.24 0.41 -17.98
N CYS A 304 -4.42 0.26 -17.36
CA CYS A 304 -5.42 1.33 -17.31
C CYS A 304 -4.87 2.59 -16.65
N LEU A 305 -4.16 2.45 -15.52
CA LEU A 305 -3.52 3.56 -14.82
C LEU A 305 -2.43 4.20 -15.66
N ALA A 306 -1.55 3.42 -16.29
CA ALA A 306 -0.49 3.97 -17.15
C ALA A 306 -1.05 4.80 -18.31
N ILE A 307 -2.14 4.35 -18.94
CA ILE A 307 -2.85 5.10 -19.98
C ILE A 307 -3.42 6.40 -19.41
N LEU A 308 -4.15 6.32 -18.30
CA LEU A 308 -4.80 7.47 -17.65
C LEU A 308 -3.78 8.53 -17.20
N TYR A 309 -2.70 8.08 -16.55
CA TYR A 309 -1.62 8.92 -16.04
C TYR A 309 -0.82 9.56 -17.16
N SER A 310 -0.51 8.81 -18.22
CA SER A 310 0.16 9.35 -19.40
C SER A 310 -0.72 10.39 -20.09
N PHE A 311 -2.02 10.12 -20.25
CA PHE A 311 -2.97 11.05 -20.86
C PHE A 311 -3.02 12.37 -20.08
N ILE A 312 -3.33 12.32 -18.79
CA ILE A 312 -3.42 13.52 -17.93
C ILE A 312 -2.09 14.24 -17.87
N GLY A 313 -0.98 13.50 -17.75
CA GLY A 313 0.36 14.07 -17.70
C GLY A 313 0.72 14.84 -18.98
N VAL A 314 0.45 14.26 -20.15
CA VAL A 314 0.72 14.90 -21.44
C VAL A 314 -0.15 16.13 -21.64
N VAL A 315 -1.48 16.02 -21.48
CA VAL A 315 -2.38 17.17 -21.73
C VAL A 315 -2.12 18.31 -20.74
N GLY A 316 -1.81 17.98 -19.48
CA GLY A 316 -1.41 18.97 -18.48
C GLY A 316 -0.10 19.66 -18.86
N TYR A 317 0.92 18.90 -19.32
CA TYR A 317 2.19 19.48 -19.77
C TYR A 317 2.04 20.37 -21.01
N LEU A 318 1.24 19.94 -21.99
CA LEU A 318 0.97 20.75 -23.18
C LEU A 318 0.30 22.09 -22.83
N ARG A 319 -0.61 22.07 -21.84
CA ARG A 319 -1.34 23.27 -21.41
C ARG A 319 -0.46 24.26 -20.65
N TYR A 320 0.23 23.81 -19.60
CA TYR A 320 0.87 24.70 -18.63
C TYR A 320 2.39 24.81 -18.81
N GLY A 321 3.01 23.93 -19.60
CA GLY A 321 4.44 23.94 -19.89
C GLY A 321 5.29 24.00 -18.62
N ASP A 322 6.24 24.93 -18.58
CA ASP A 322 7.15 25.11 -17.44
C ASP A 322 6.51 25.72 -16.19
N LYS A 323 5.28 26.22 -16.28
CA LYS A 323 4.59 26.82 -15.13
C LYS A 323 3.97 25.75 -14.22
N ILE A 324 4.00 24.47 -14.60
CA ILE A 324 3.38 23.40 -13.81
C ILE A 324 4.02 23.27 -12.43
N GLN A 325 3.16 23.27 -11.42
CA GLN A 325 3.53 23.04 -10.04
C GLN A 325 3.35 21.55 -9.67
N GLY A 326 3.70 21.18 -8.43
CA GLY A 326 3.68 19.77 -7.97
C GLY A 326 2.30 19.08 -8.06
N SER A 327 1.22 19.85 -8.19
CA SER A 327 -0.11 19.38 -8.57
C SER A 327 -0.72 20.35 -9.58
N ILE A 328 -1.47 19.82 -10.55
CA ILE A 328 -2.18 20.62 -11.55
C ILE A 328 -3.23 21.57 -10.94
N THR A 329 -3.81 21.22 -9.79
CA THR A 329 -4.81 22.05 -9.12
C THR A 329 -4.26 23.41 -8.67
N LEU A 330 -2.95 23.47 -8.40
CA LEU A 330 -2.26 24.71 -8.02
C LEU A 330 -2.03 25.65 -9.22
N ASN A 331 -2.30 25.17 -10.44
CA ASN A 331 -2.21 25.95 -11.67
C ASN A 331 -3.56 26.56 -12.11
N PHE A 332 -4.63 26.34 -11.35
CA PHE A 332 -5.93 26.95 -11.65
C PHE A 332 -5.94 28.45 -11.27
N PRO A 333 -6.68 29.29 -12.01
CA PRO A 333 -6.78 30.70 -11.69
C PRO A 333 -7.40 30.90 -10.30
N GLN A 334 -6.84 31.81 -9.51
CA GLN A 334 -7.33 32.11 -8.15
C GLN A 334 -8.51 33.10 -8.17
N GLU A 335 -8.70 33.82 -9.28
CA GLU A 335 -9.83 34.72 -9.55
C GLU A 335 -10.41 34.38 -10.93
N GLU A 336 -11.72 34.21 -11.03
CA GLU A 336 -12.41 34.15 -12.33
C GLU A 336 -12.63 35.57 -12.82
N GLU A 337 -12.06 35.93 -13.98
CA GLU A 337 -12.38 37.18 -14.71
C GLU A 337 -13.81 37.18 -15.26
#